data_AF-A0A1G4MK41-F1
#
_entry.id   AF-A0A1G4MK41-F1
#
_cell.length_a   1.000
_cell.length_b   1.000
_cell.length_c   1.000
_cell.angle_alpha   90.00
_cell.angle_beta   90.00
_cell.angle_gamma   90.00
#
_symmetry.space_group_name_H-M   'P 1'
#
loop_
_entity.id
_entity.type
_entity.pdbx_description
1 polymer ?
#
loop_
_entity_poly.entity_id
_entity_poly.type
_entity_poly.pdbx_seq_one_letter_code
_entity_poly.pdbx_strand_id
1 'polypeptide(L)' 'MRSRRSPHSAVDHPVVVHAGAREHVSQDDVLRFLAKFIQEREEDADADTAGTLAQLRRVERDFKGLPPAVLDS' A
#
# COMPACT_ATOMS: atom_id res chain seq x y z
N MET A 1 -35.19 -6.43 -5.84
CA MET A 1 -33.83 -5.98 -6.25
C MET A 1 -32.85 -6.46 -5.19
N ARG A 2 -31.91 -7.36 -5.51
CA ARG A 2 -30.91 -7.85 -4.55
C ARG A 2 -29.92 -6.72 -4.23
N SER A 3 -29.71 -6.42 -2.96
CA SER A 3 -28.68 -5.48 -2.50
C SER A 3 -27.30 -5.98 -2.94
N ARG A 4 -26.56 -5.15 -3.65
CA ARG A 4 -25.19 -5.43 -4.14
C ARG A 4 -24.10 -5.10 -3.11
N ARG A 5 -24.47 -4.80 -1.86
CA ARG A 5 -23.49 -4.43 -0.82
C ARG A 5 -22.89 -5.71 -0.24
N SER A 6 -21.57 -5.83 -0.28
CA SER A 6 -20.86 -6.90 0.42
C SER A 6 -21.18 -6.86 1.91
N PRO A 7 -21.39 -8.01 2.57
CA PRO A 7 -21.59 -8.05 4.01
C PRO A 7 -20.32 -7.58 4.71
N HIS A 8 -20.43 -6.55 5.57
CA HIS A 8 -19.33 -6.18 6.47
C HIS A 8 -19.15 -7.29 7.49
N SER A 9 -18.02 -7.98 7.41
CA SER A 9 -17.63 -9.12 8.25
C SER A 9 -16.43 -8.73 9.11
N ALA A 10 -16.42 -9.19 10.36
CA ALA A 10 -15.29 -9.03 11.26
C ALA A 10 -14.09 -9.93 10.91
N VAL A 11 -14.23 -10.81 9.91
CA VAL A 11 -13.15 -11.69 9.44
C VAL A 11 -12.13 -10.92 8.61
N ASP A 12 -12.59 -10.05 7.71
CA ASP A 12 -11.72 -9.32 6.77
C ASP A 12 -11.49 -7.86 7.17
N HIS A 13 -12.18 -7.36 8.19
CA HIS A 13 -12.14 -5.97 8.62
C HIS A 13 -12.08 -5.88 10.15
N PRO A 14 -11.20 -5.04 10.72
CA PRO A 14 -11.18 -4.82 12.16
C PRO A 14 -12.51 -4.20 12.63
N VAL A 15 -13.02 -4.66 13.78
CA VAL A 15 -14.28 -4.15 14.37
C VAL A 15 -14.11 -2.68 14.79
N VAL A 16 -12.96 -2.33 15.38
CA VAL A 16 -12.63 -0.97 15.79
C VAL A 16 -11.14 -0.70 15.55
N VAL A 17 -10.81 0.49 15.06
CA VAL A 17 -9.43 1.00 14.96
C VAL A 17 -9.37 2.32 15.72
N HIS A 18 -8.56 2.36 16.79
CA HIS A 18 -8.32 3.59 17.55
C HIS A 18 -7.05 4.27 17.05
N ALA A 19 -7.17 5.53 16.60
CA ALA A 19 -6.00 6.30 16.20
C ALA A 19 -5.18 6.71 17.43
N GLY A 20 -3.88 6.41 17.41
CA GLY A 20 -2.91 6.95 18.38
C GLY A 20 -2.38 8.33 17.98
N ALA A 21 -1.36 8.79 18.70
CA ALA A 21 -0.59 9.97 18.32
C ALA A 21 0.08 9.78 16.95
N ARG A 22 0.18 10.86 16.18
CA ARG A 22 0.74 10.85 14.82
C ARG A 22 1.98 11.74 14.78
N GLU A 23 2.97 11.33 14.01
CA GLU A 23 4.22 12.05 13.84
C GLU A 23 4.60 12.11 12.35
N HIS A 24 5.18 13.22 11.93
CA HIS A 24 5.74 13.35 10.59
C HIS A 24 7.09 12.66 10.52
N VAL A 25 7.31 11.88 9.47
CA VAL A 25 8.58 11.20 9.21
C VAL A 25 9.36 11.93 8.14
N SER A 26 10.68 11.80 8.18
CA SER A 26 11.56 12.34 7.15
C SER A 26 11.39 11.59 5.82
N GLN A 27 11.79 12.21 4.72
CA GLN A 27 11.79 11.59 3.40
C GLN A 27 12.64 10.30 3.37
N ASP A 28 13.79 10.31 4.04
CA ASP A 28 14.69 9.15 4.11
C ASP A 28 14.04 7.97 4.85
N ASP A 29 13.27 8.25 5.90
CA ASP A 29 12.56 7.21 6.65
C ASP A 29 11.41 6.62 5.83
N VAL A 30 10.70 7.43 5.05
CA VAL A 30 9.68 6.93 4.10
C VAL A 30 10.32 6.03 3.05
N LEU A 31 11.44 6.43 2.46
CA LEU A 31 12.13 5.62 1.46
C LEU A 31 12.62 4.29 2.03
N ARG A 32 13.18 4.31 3.24
CA ARG A 32 13.61 3.10 3.96
C ARG A 32 12.44 2.17 4.26
N PHE A 33 11.32 2.72 4.72
CA PHE A 33 10.10 1.97 4.98
C PHE A 33 9.55 1.33 3.69
N LEU A 34 9.38 2.11 2.62
CA LEU A 34 8.83 1.63 1.36
C LEU A 34 9.71 0.52 0.77
N ALA A 35 11.04 0.68 0.76
CA ALA A 35 11.95 -0.33 0.24
C ALA A 35 11.81 -1.66 0.99
N LYS A 36 11.79 -1.62 2.33
CA LYS A 36 11.65 -2.80 3.18
C LYS A 36 10.27 -3.44 3.03
N PHE A 37 9.20 -2.65 3.15
CA PHE A 37 7.83 -3.15 3.12
C PHE A 37 7.48 -3.81 1.78
N ILE A 38 7.88 -3.18 0.67
CA ILE A 38 7.61 -3.75 -0.65
C ILE A 38 8.37 -5.07 -0.83
N GLN A 39 9.64 -5.14 -0.41
CA GLN A 39 10.42 -6.38 -0.48
C GLN A 39 9.75 -7.52 0.31
N GLU A 40 9.39 -7.28 1.57
CA GLU A 40 8.74 -8.30 2.42
C GLU A 40 7.42 -8.79 1.82
N ARG A 41 6.64 -7.89 1.20
CA ARG A 41 5.33 -8.23 0.63
C ARG A 41 5.40 -8.81 -0.77
N GLU A 42 6.47 -8.58 -1.52
CA GLU A 42 6.72 -9.25 -2.80
C GLU A 42 7.01 -10.74 -2.59
N GLU A 43 7.66 -11.12 -1.48
CA GLU A 43 7.92 -12.52 -1.10
C GLU A 43 6.61 -13.26 -0.73
N ASP A 44 5.67 -12.56 -0.11
CA ASP A 44 4.35 -13.08 0.34
C ASP A 44 3.19 -12.73 -0.63
N ALA A 45 3.49 -12.27 -1.85
CA ALA A 45 2.48 -11.61 -2.70
C ALA A 45 1.37 -12.57 -3.19
N ASP A 46 0.12 -12.23 -2.87
CA ASP A 46 -1.08 -12.77 -3.53
C ASP A 46 -1.58 -11.81 -4.63
N ALA A 47 -2.42 -12.30 -5.56
CA ALA A 47 -2.94 -11.56 -6.70
C ALA A 47 -3.59 -10.23 -6.31
N ASP A 48 -4.27 -10.20 -5.16
CA ASP A 48 -4.92 -8.99 -4.64
C ASP A 48 -3.92 -7.90 -4.21
N THR A 49 -2.71 -8.30 -3.77
CA THR A 49 -1.69 -7.38 -3.29
C THR A 49 -0.77 -6.86 -4.40
N ALA A 50 -0.58 -7.63 -5.47
CA ALA A 50 0.34 -7.30 -6.56
C ALA A 50 0.07 -5.93 -7.19
N GLY A 51 -1.22 -5.60 -7.42
CA GLY A 51 -1.62 -4.30 -7.96
C GLY A 51 -1.28 -3.13 -7.03
N THR A 52 -1.41 -3.32 -5.72
CA THR A 52 -1.06 -2.29 -4.72
C THR A 52 0.45 -2.12 -4.56
N LEU A 53 1.22 -3.20 -4.64
CA LEU A 53 2.69 -3.14 -4.62
C LEU A 53 3.24 -2.35 -5.82
N ALA A 54 2.65 -2.54 -7.01
CA ALA A 54 2.98 -1.74 -8.19
C ALA A 54 2.70 -0.24 -8.00
N GLN A 55 1.65 0.11 -7.25
CA GLN A 55 1.38 1.51 -6.88
C GLN A 55 2.43 2.04 -5.90
N LEU A 56 2.80 1.25 -4.87
CA LEU A 56 3.83 1.64 -3.90
C LEU A 56 5.20 1.84 -4.55
N ARG A 57 5.57 1.02 -5.55
CA ARG A 57 6.80 1.22 -6.34
C ARG A 57 6.81 2.57 -7.09
N ARG A 58 5.65 3.06 -7.54
CA ARG A 58 5.54 4.38 -8.17
C ARG A 58 5.71 5.50 -7.15
N VAL A 59 5.13 5.35 -5.97
CA VAL A 59 5.30 6.31 -4.86
C VAL A 59 6.77 6.35 -4.43
N GLU A 60 7.41 5.20 -4.21
CA GLU A 60 8.84 5.12 -3.87
C GLU A 60 9.71 5.86 -4.91
N ARG A 61 9.39 5.72 -6.19
CA ARG A 61 10.09 6.40 -7.29
C ARG A 61 9.86 7.92 -7.27
N ASP A 62 8.65 8.38 -6.98
CA ASP A 62 8.32 9.81 -6.87
C ASP A 62 9.11 10.47 -5.73
N PHE A 63 9.22 9.79 -4.58
CA PHE A 63 10.09 10.23 -3.48
C PHE A 63 11.58 10.27 -3.85
N LYS A 64 12.00 9.59 -4.94
CA LYS A 64 13.38 9.68 -5.49
C LYS A 64 13.51 10.77 -6.56
N GLY A 65 12.45 11.50 -6.89
CA GLY A 65 12.44 12.55 -7.91
C GLY A 65 12.48 12.02 -9.34
N LEU A 66 12.14 10.75 -9.55
CA LEU A 66 12.20 10.09 -10.85
C LEU A 66 10.83 10.19 -11.55
N PRO A 67 10.79 10.46 -12.87
CA PRO A 67 9.54 10.63 -13.60
C PRO A 67 8.69 9.35 -13.58
N PRO A 68 7.36 9.46 -13.76
CA PRO A 68 6.52 8.29 -13.86
C PRO A 68 6.93 7.45 -15.09
N ALA A 69 7.44 6.23 -14.90
CA ALA A 69 7.59 5.29 -16.01
C ALA A 69 6.22 5.11 -16.63
N VAL A 70 6.14 5.55 -17.87
CA VAL A 70 5.08 5.18 -18.79
C VAL A 70 5.13 3.66 -18.83
N LEU A 71 4.02 3.01 -18.45
CA LEU A 71 3.84 1.61 -18.79
C LEU A 71 3.81 1.58 -20.32
N ASP A 72 4.90 1.18 -20.97
CA ASP A 72 4.82 0.73 -22.35
C ASP A 72 3.89 -0.49 -22.33
N SER A 73 2.70 -0.29 -22.86
CA SER A 73 1.61 -1.25 -22.98
C SER A 73 1.86 -2.28 -24.08
#